data_AF-A0A1C6D5H2-F1
#
_entry.id   AF-A0A1C6D5H2-F1
#
_cell.length_a   1.000
_cell.length_b   1.000
_cell.length_c   1.000
_cell.angle_alpha   90.00
_cell.angle_beta   90.00
_cell.angle_gamma   90.00
#
_symmetry.space_group_name_H-M   'P 1'
#
loop_
_entity.id
_entity.type
_entity.pdbx_description
1 polymer ?
#
loop_
_entity_poly.entity_id
_entity_poly.type
_entity_poly.pdbx_seq_one_letter_code
_entity_poly.pdbx_strand_id
1 'polypeptide(L)'
;MTEYIERDMLCRVLERYRKAPKNRYQRGVEDGMELALNAVKAIHTADVAPVVHGLWMPVYESEMTGWNPAVAGRDPIGGYICSACKEEAVYDCNDKFVLSNYCPHCGARMEGSNEHETD
;
A
#
# COMPACT_ATOMS: atom_id res chain seq x y z
N MET A 1 -2.97 -11.23 -8.39
CA MET A 1 -2.26 -9.99 -8.03
C MET A 1 -1.25 -9.72 -9.11
N THR A 2 -1.27 -8.54 -9.70
CA THR A 2 -0.28 -8.14 -10.71
C THR A 2 0.87 -7.47 -10.00
N GLU A 3 2.08 -7.96 -10.21
CA GLU A 3 3.31 -7.33 -9.71
C GLU A 3 3.71 -6.19 -10.66
N TYR A 4 4.04 -5.03 -10.10
CA TYR A 4 4.46 -3.86 -10.88
C TYR A 4 5.97 -3.72 -10.86
N ILE A 5 6.56 -3.46 -12.03
CA ILE A 5 7.99 -3.22 -12.19
C ILE A 5 8.17 -1.72 -12.46
N GLU A 6 9.10 -1.09 -11.73
CA GLU A 6 9.51 0.27 -12.05
C GLU A 6 10.17 0.33 -13.43
N ARG A 7 9.50 1.00 -14.37
CA ARG A 7 9.95 1.10 -15.77
C ARG A 7 11.38 1.64 -15.88
N ASP A 8 11.70 2.69 -15.11
CA ASP A 8 13.04 3.30 -15.15
C ASP A 8 14.12 2.32 -14.65
N MET A 9 13.84 1.57 -13.59
CA MET A 9 14.75 0.55 -13.08
C MET A 9 15.00 -0.55 -14.12
N LEU A 10 13.95 -1.03 -14.78
CA LEU A 10 14.07 -2.00 -15.88
C LEU A 10 14.92 -1.44 -17.03
N CYS A 11 14.66 -0.20 -17.47
CA CYS A 11 15.43 0.44 -18.53
C CYS A 11 16.93 0.57 -18.16
N ARG A 12 17.25 0.91 -16.90
CA ARG A 12 18.65 0.96 -16.41
C ARG A 12 19.34 -0.40 -16.46
N VAL A 13 18.63 -1.47 -16.10
CA VAL A 13 19.15 -2.85 -16.17
C VAL A 13 19.44 -3.22 -17.63
N LEU A 14 18.49 -2.98 -18.54
CA LEU A 14 18.66 -3.27 -19.97
C LEU A 14 19.81 -2.46 -20.60
N GLU A 15 19.94 -1.17 -20.27
CA GLU A 15 21.06 -0.33 -20.71
C GLU A 15 22.43 -0.84 -20.22
N ARG A 16 22.50 -1.34 -18.98
CA ARG A 16 23.71 -1.95 -18.45
C ARG A 16 24.10 -3.19 -19.25
N TYR A 17 23.15 -4.07 -19.55
CA TYR A 17 23.40 -5.24 -20.40
C TYR A 17 23.76 -4.86 -21.83
N ARG A 18 23.18 -3.79 -22.38
CA ARG A 18 23.52 -3.28 -23.71
C ARG A 18 24.99 -2.83 -23.79
N LYS A 19 25.50 -2.12 -22.78
CA LYS A 19 26.87 -1.56 -22.76
C LYS A 19 27.95 -2.51 -22.25
N ALA A 20 27.58 -3.67 -21.71
CA ALA A 20 28.55 -4.63 -21.17
C ALA A 20 29.52 -5.12 -22.28
N PRO A 21 30.82 -5.26 -21.98
CA PRO A 21 31.79 -5.78 -22.94
C PRO A 21 31.44 -7.23 -23.30
N LYS A 22 31.41 -7.54 -24.59
CA LYS A 22 31.00 -8.85 -25.11
C LYS A 22 31.97 -9.34 -26.17
N ASN A 23 31.92 -10.65 -26.37
CA ASN A 23 32.77 -11.41 -27.27
C ASN A 23 32.16 -11.35 -28.69
N ARG A 24 32.16 -12.47 -29.43
CA ARG A 24 31.65 -12.56 -30.82
C ARG A 24 30.20 -12.11 -31.06
N TYR A 25 29.39 -11.94 -30.01
CA TYR A 25 27.95 -11.64 -30.12
C TYR A 25 27.59 -10.18 -29.77
N GLN A 26 28.58 -9.28 -29.67
CA GLN A 26 28.36 -7.92 -29.17
C GLN A 26 27.22 -7.19 -29.90
N ARG A 27 27.27 -7.17 -31.24
CA ARG A 27 26.28 -6.46 -32.07
C ARG A 27 24.86 -7.00 -31.90
N GLY A 28 24.69 -8.32 -31.91
CA GLY A 28 23.38 -8.94 -31.74
C GLY A 28 22.77 -8.69 -30.36
N VAL A 29 23.60 -8.60 -29.31
CA VAL A 29 23.12 -8.23 -27.97
C VAL A 29 22.77 -6.74 -27.91
N GLU A 30 23.53 -5.87 -28.58
CA GLU A 30 23.21 -4.43 -28.66
C GLU A 30 21.86 -4.21 -29.35
N ASP A 31 21.66 -4.81 -30.53
CA ASP A 31 20.41 -4.72 -31.31
C ASP A 31 19.22 -5.30 -30.53
N GLY A 32 19.40 -6.46 -29.90
CA GLY A 32 18.36 -7.11 -29.10
C GLY A 32 17.95 -6.28 -27.88
N MET A 33 18.92 -5.68 -27.17
CA MET A 33 18.63 -4.83 -26.01
C MET A 33 17.99 -3.50 -26.42
N GLU A 34 18.37 -2.94 -27.57
CA GLU A 34 17.73 -1.75 -28.12
C GLU A 34 16.26 -2.03 -28.48
N LEU A 35 15.97 -3.16 -29.11
CA LEU A 35 14.61 -3.57 -29.42
C LEU A 35 13.77 -3.77 -28.14
N ALA A 36 14.33 -4.40 -27.11
CA ALA A 36 13.68 -4.55 -25.81
C ALA A 36 13.37 -3.20 -25.14
N LEU A 37 14.32 -2.26 -25.15
CA LEU A 37 14.13 -0.90 -24.62
C LEU A 37 13.00 -0.16 -25.35
N ASN A 38 12.95 -0.26 -26.68
CA ASN A 38 11.91 0.36 -27.48
C ASN A 38 10.53 -0.25 -27.19
N ALA A 39 10.45 -1.58 -27.06
CA ALA A 39 9.21 -2.25 -26.68
C ALA A 39 8.71 -1.77 -25.31
N VAL A 40 9.58 -1.71 -24.29
CA VAL A 40 9.21 -1.23 -22.94
C VAL A 40 8.72 0.22 -22.96
N LYS A 41 9.36 1.09 -23.74
CA LYS A 41 8.97 2.50 -23.88
C LYS A 41 7.63 2.67 -24.61
N ALA A 42 7.29 1.77 -25.53
CA ALA A 42 6.03 1.79 -26.28
C ALA A 42 4.82 1.29 -25.47
N ILE A 43 5.04 0.53 -24.39
CA ILE A 43 3.96 0.09 -23.49
C ILE A 43 3.37 1.32 -22.79
N HIS A 44 2.05 1.40 -22.69
CA HIS A 44 1.37 2.45 -21.95
C HIS A 44 1.70 2.36 -20.45
N THR A 45 1.89 3.51 -19.79
CA THR A 45 2.05 3.54 -18.35
C THR A 45 0.73 3.14 -17.71
N ALA A 46 0.76 2.16 -16.79
CA ALA A 46 -0.40 1.89 -15.97
C ALA A 46 -0.63 3.09 -15.05
N ASP A 47 -1.87 3.57 -14.98
CA ASP A 47 -2.28 4.59 -14.01
C ASP A 47 -2.53 3.89 -12.68
N VAL A 48 -1.47 3.78 -11.88
CA VAL A 48 -1.50 3.09 -10.59
C VAL A 48 -0.98 4.01 -9.51
N ALA A 49 -1.80 4.27 -8.50
CA ALA A 49 -1.34 4.91 -7.28
C ALA A 49 -0.48 3.91 -6.48
N PRO A 50 0.62 4.35 -5.85
CA PRO A 50 1.33 3.55 -4.87
C PRO A 50 0.36 3.06 -3.79
N VAL A 51 0.49 1.80 -3.39
CA VAL A 51 -0.26 1.30 -2.24
C VAL A 51 0.23 2.04 -1.00
N VAL A 52 -0.62 2.90 -0.43
CA VAL A 52 -0.35 3.50 0.87
C VAL A 52 -0.65 2.44 1.92
N HIS A 53 0.25 2.24 2.87
CA HIS A 53 0.02 1.33 3.98
C HIS A 53 -0.50 2.11 5.20
N GLY A 54 -1.46 1.55 5.91
CA GLY A 54 -2.10 2.16 7.06
C GLY A 54 -2.34 1.17 8.19
N LEU A 55 -2.76 1.69 9.34
CA LEU A 55 -3.16 0.93 10.53
C LEU A 55 -4.46 1.52 11.06
N TRP A 56 -5.37 0.66 11.54
CA TRP A 56 -6.53 1.12 12.29
C TRP A 56 -6.07 1.39 13.72
N MET A 57 -6.09 2.67 14.11
CA MET A 57 -5.70 3.08 15.45
C MET A 57 -6.95 3.21 16.31
N PRO A 58 -7.04 2.53 17.46
CA PRO A 58 -8.15 2.74 18.38
C PRO A 58 -8.09 4.15 18.95
N VAL A 59 -9.26 4.76 19.09
CA VAL A 59 -9.48 6.02 19.81
C VAL A 59 -10.34 5.69 21.02
N TYR A 60 -9.93 6.15 22.19
CA TYR A 60 -10.63 5.85 23.43
C TYR A 60 -11.69 6.89 23.76
N GLU A 61 -12.71 6.49 24.51
CA GLU A 61 -13.78 7.39 24.96
C GLU A 61 -13.22 8.58 25.76
N SER A 62 -12.16 8.38 26.55
CA SER A 62 -11.53 9.49 27.27
C SER A 62 -11.00 10.59 26.35
N GLU A 63 -10.52 10.23 25.16
CA GLU A 63 -9.98 11.14 24.16
C GLU A 63 -11.08 11.88 23.38
N MET A 64 -12.24 11.24 23.19
CA MET A 64 -13.36 11.80 22.40
C MET A 64 -14.33 12.62 23.26
N THR A 65 -14.72 12.10 24.42
CA THR A 65 -15.82 12.64 25.23
C THR A 65 -15.37 13.18 26.59
N GLY A 66 -14.10 12.98 26.96
CA GLY A 66 -13.61 13.32 28.29
C GLY A 66 -14.05 12.32 29.36
N TRP A 67 -14.45 11.11 28.95
CA TRP A 67 -14.70 9.99 29.84
C TRP A 67 -13.54 9.83 30.83
N ASN A 68 -13.84 9.64 32.12
CA ASN A 68 -12.81 9.46 33.15
C ASN A 68 -12.68 7.98 33.51
N PRO A 69 -11.64 7.27 33.02
CA PRO A 69 -11.45 5.85 33.28
C PRO A 69 -11.27 5.53 34.76
N ALA A 70 -10.78 6.49 35.56
CA ALA A 70 -10.57 6.30 36.99
C ALA A 70 -11.89 6.11 37.76
N VAL A 71 -13.00 6.62 37.23
CA VAL A 71 -14.34 6.49 37.83
C VAL A 71 -15.02 5.19 37.39
N ALA A 72 -14.84 4.79 36.13
CA ALA A 72 -15.51 3.63 35.54
C ALA A 72 -14.68 2.34 35.58
N GLY A 73 -13.40 2.41 35.97
CA GLY A 73 -12.48 1.28 36.07
C GLY A 73 -11.91 0.78 34.73
N ARG A 74 -12.37 1.33 33.59
CA ARG A 74 -11.82 1.06 32.25
C ARG A 74 -12.06 2.24 31.31
N ASP A 75 -11.24 2.30 30.26
CA ASP A 75 -11.44 3.20 29.12
C ASP A 75 -11.87 2.37 27.90
N PRO A 76 -13.14 2.45 27.47
CA PRO A 76 -13.60 1.74 26.29
C PRO A 76 -13.05 2.37 25.00
N ILE A 77 -12.91 1.56 23.96
CA ILE A 77 -12.61 2.04 22.60
C ILE A 77 -13.90 2.70 22.07
N GLY A 78 -13.82 4.01 21.81
CA GLY A 78 -14.90 4.82 21.24
C GLY A 78 -14.93 4.79 19.71
N GLY A 79 -13.79 4.52 19.06
CA GLY A 79 -13.72 4.38 17.61
C GLY A 79 -12.37 3.94 17.07
N TYR A 80 -12.26 3.89 15.74
CA TYR A 80 -10.99 3.59 15.05
C TYR A 80 -10.74 4.60 13.95
N ILE A 81 -9.51 5.09 13.84
CA ILE A 81 -9.11 6.03 12.79
C ILE A 81 -8.01 5.46 11.91
N CYS A 82 -8.01 5.82 10.63
CA CYS A 82 -6.96 5.46 9.71
C CYS A 82 -5.67 6.24 10.03
N SER A 83 -4.55 5.55 10.22
CA SER A 83 -3.27 6.21 10.48
C SER A 83 -2.80 7.14 9.34
N ALA A 84 -3.18 6.85 8.09
CA ALA A 84 -2.77 7.60 6.90
C ALA A 84 -3.59 8.88 6.67
N CYS A 85 -4.93 8.82 6.78
CA CYS A 85 -5.80 9.96 6.48
C CYS A 85 -6.56 10.54 7.68
N LYS A 86 -6.46 9.89 8.85
CA LYS A 86 -7.14 10.26 10.12
C LYS A 86 -8.66 10.17 10.13
N GLU A 87 -9.28 9.75 9.02
CA GLU A 87 -10.71 9.49 8.97
C GLU A 87 -11.11 8.24 9.76
N GLU A 88 -12.33 8.26 10.28
CA GLU A 88 -12.91 7.21 11.09
C GLU A 88 -13.28 5.97 10.26
N ALA A 89 -13.24 4.79 10.90
CA ALA A 89 -13.76 3.56 10.34
C ALA A 89 -15.28 3.66 10.14
N VAL A 90 -15.77 3.05 9.07
CA VAL A 90 -17.21 3.01 8.78
C VAL A 90 -17.92 2.00 9.69
N TYR A 91 -19.20 2.25 9.94
CA TYR A 91 -20.08 1.32 10.66
C TYR A 91 -20.74 0.31 9.72
N ASP A 92 -20.97 -0.90 10.21
CA ASP A 92 -21.89 -1.85 9.59
C ASP A 92 -23.36 -1.51 9.93
N CYS A 93 -24.31 -2.33 9.44
CA CYS A 93 -25.73 -2.14 9.73
C CYS A 93 -26.13 -2.45 11.18
N ASN A 94 -25.19 -2.87 12.03
CA ASN A 94 -25.38 -3.15 13.46
C ASN A 94 -24.59 -2.18 14.34
N ASP A 95 -24.18 -1.02 13.80
CA ASP A 95 -23.39 0.01 14.49
C ASP A 95 -22.03 -0.51 15.01
N LYS A 96 -21.43 -1.49 14.33
CA LYS A 96 -20.07 -1.99 14.65
C LYS A 96 -19.04 -1.42 13.67
N PHE A 97 -17.86 -1.07 14.19
CA PHE A 97 -16.74 -0.62 13.37
C PHE A 97 -16.25 -1.71 12.42
N VAL A 98 -16.15 -1.37 11.13
CA VAL A 98 -15.64 -2.25 10.08
C VAL A 98 -14.16 -1.98 9.84
N LEU A 99 -13.30 -2.84 10.39
CA LEU A 99 -11.85 -2.77 10.20
C LEU A 99 -11.42 -3.49 8.91
N SER A 100 -11.83 -2.94 7.78
CA SER A 100 -11.50 -3.49 6.47
C SER A 100 -9.99 -3.50 6.21
N ASN A 101 -9.54 -4.40 5.33
CA ASN A 101 -8.17 -4.44 4.81
C ASN A 101 -7.79 -3.17 4.03
N TYR A 102 -8.76 -2.31 3.72
CA TYR A 102 -8.53 -1.03 3.07
C TYR A 102 -9.34 0.07 3.74
N CYS A 103 -8.73 1.25 3.92
CA CYS A 103 -9.43 2.44 4.34
C CYS A 103 -10.36 2.92 3.20
N PRO A 104 -11.67 3.09 3.43
CA PRO A 104 -12.61 3.49 2.39
C PRO A 104 -12.41 4.94 1.93
N HIS A 105 -11.77 5.78 2.74
CA HIS A 105 -11.58 7.20 2.42
C HIS A 105 -10.32 7.46 1.58
N CYS A 106 -9.20 6.79 1.90
CA CYS A 106 -7.92 7.05 1.23
C CYS A 106 -7.35 5.85 0.45
N GLY A 107 -7.98 4.67 0.51
CA GLY A 107 -7.51 3.46 -0.16
C GLY A 107 -6.26 2.84 0.47
N ALA A 108 -5.79 3.33 1.61
CA ALA A 108 -4.64 2.75 2.30
C ALA A 108 -4.92 1.29 2.68
N ARG A 109 -3.98 0.39 2.37
CA ARG A 109 -4.04 -1.01 2.76
C ARG A 109 -3.68 -1.13 4.24
N MET A 110 -4.60 -1.65 5.02
CA MET A 110 -4.51 -1.71 6.47
C MET A 110 -3.74 -2.98 6.87
N GLU A 111 -2.63 -2.79 7.57
CA GLU A 111 -1.86 -3.90 8.15
C GLU A 111 -2.42 -4.24 9.53
N GLY A 112 -2.48 -5.53 9.87
CA GLY A 112 -2.90 -5.97 11.21
C GLY A 112 -4.41 -6.02 11.46
N SER A 113 -5.27 -6.02 10.43
CA SER A 113 -6.72 -6.31 10.59
C SER A 113 -7.04 -7.78 10.91
N ASN A 114 -6.04 -8.58 11.24
CA ASN A 114 -6.22 -9.95 11.70
C ASN A 114 -5.92 -10.04 13.20
N GLU A 115 -6.93 -10.53 13.91
CA GLU A 115 -6.92 -11.10 15.27
C GLU A 115 -7.10 -10.11 16.44
N HIS A 116 -8.36 -9.83 16.77
CA HIS A 116 -8.77 -9.73 18.18
C HIS A 116 -10.12 -10.44 18.42
N GLU A 117 -10.00 -11.59 19.11
CA GLU A 117 -10.86 -12.09 20.19
C GLU A 117 -12.29 -12.54 19.86
N THR A 118 -12.46 -13.86 19.63
CA THR A 118 -13.66 -14.58 20.06
C THR A 118 -13.57 -14.90 21.55
N ASP A 119 -14.49 -14.28 22.32
CA ASP A 119 -15.01 -14.61 23.67
C ASP A 119 -14.04 -15.04 24.79
#